data_AF-A0A846DLA7-F1
#
_entry.id   AF-A0A846DLA7-F1
#
_cell.length_a   1.000
_cell.length_b   1.000
_cell.length_c   1.000
_cell.angle_alpha   90.00
_cell.angle_beta   90.00
_cell.angle_gamma   90.00
#
_symmetry.space_group_name_H-M   'P 1'
#
loop_
_entity.id
_entity.type
_entity.pdbx_description
1 polymer ?
#
loop_
_entity_poly.entity_id
_entity_poly.type
_entity_poly.pdbx_seq_one_letter_code
_entity_poly.pdbx_strand_id
1 'polypeptide(L)'
;MGRAQAELKLLAFQRTDQSWNKVSGEEVLPTEQANNFGDGALVIVNLSGNRQIQGTIEAAGGRLVNLLQNFSRLLEKSKNQEEEIEQWKQSLTYQSQELNRREMEIEARLEQMQTMEEDFSRIEQQRQEIKQQRQELESTQAETAKLNQELERKSKELEGAWEQLRGQQLRLQEQVSEGQYSAGLDAQQAGVIQQLLNRLSGGVESTQSVWEPLNQALEVVNYQHSVLDTHWQQLNEQRLLAQKLEADVE
;
A
#
# COMPACT_ATOMS: atom_id res chain seq x y z
N MET A 1 -56.25 90.11 25.08
CA MET A 1 -55.09 89.88 24.20
C MET A 1 -54.69 88.42 24.34
N GLY A 2 -54.99 87.59 23.34
CA GLY A 2 -54.59 86.18 23.37
C GLY A 2 -53.11 86.07 23.04
N ARG A 3 -52.32 85.44 23.91
CA ARG A 3 -50.95 85.05 23.56
C ARG A 3 -51.07 84.02 22.44
N ALA A 4 -50.34 84.22 21.33
CA ALA A 4 -50.25 83.19 20.30
C ALA A 4 -49.64 81.93 20.93
N GLN A 5 -50.30 80.79 20.77
CA GLN A 5 -49.84 79.51 21.27
C GLN A 5 -49.07 78.80 20.16
N ALA A 6 -47.78 78.53 20.37
CA ALA A 6 -46.98 77.76 19.42
C ALA A 6 -47.45 76.31 19.32
N GLU A 7 -47.25 75.73 18.15
CA GLU A 7 -47.63 74.35 17.82
C GLU A 7 -46.38 73.51 17.55
N LEU A 8 -46.26 72.35 18.20
CA LEU A 8 -45.16 71.42 18.00
C LEU A 8 -45.60 70.25 17.13
N LYS A 9 -44.97 70.10 15.97
CA LYS A 9 -45.16 68.91 15.14
C LYS A 9 -44.22 67.79 15.58
N LEU A 10 -44.78 66.63 15.96
CA LEU A 10 -43.98 65.47 16.34
C LEU A 10 -43.40 64.78 15.10
N LEU A 11 -42.07 64.65 15.05
CA LEU A 11 -41.35 64.09 13.89
C LEU A 11 -40.85 62.66 14.15
N ALA A 12 -40.33 62.43 15.34
CA ALA A 12 -39.77 61.14 15.75
C ALA A 12 -39.93 60.95 17.26
N PHE A 13 -39.94 59.70 17.72
CA PHE A 13 -39.95 59.35 19.13
C PHE A 13 -38.79 58.42 19.45
N GLN A 14 -38.23 58.57 20.65
CA GLN A 14 -37.16 57.73 21.15
C GLN A 14 -37.75 56.51 21.87
N ARG A 15 -37.24 55.33 21.56
CA ARG A 15 -37.57 54.07 22.25
C ARG A 15 -36.70 53.87 23.49
N THR A 16 -37.03 52.87 24.29
CA THR A 16 -36.29 52.49 25.50
C THR A 16 -34.86 52.01 25.22
N ASP A 17 -34.60 51.51 24.01
CA ASP A 17 -33.27 51.12 23.52
C ASP A 17 -32.47 52.29 22.91
N GLN A 18 -32.93 53.52 23.13
CA GLN A 18 -32.37 54.77 22.60
C GLN A 18 -32.44 54.92 21.07
N SER A 19 -33.08 54.01 20.35
CA SER A 19 -33.36 54.15 18.92
C SER A 19 -34.46 55.19 18.65
N TRP A 20 -34.40 55.84 17.49
CA TRP A 20 -35.41 56.82 17.08
C TRP A 20 -36.25 56.26 15.93
N ASN A 21 -37.56 56.32 16.10
CA ASN A 21 -38.52 55.95 15.06
C ASN A 21 -39.29 57.18 14.59
N LYS A 22 -39.62 57.21 13.30
CA LYS A 22 -40.49 58.25 12.74
C LYS A 22 -41.90 58.13 13.33
N VAL A 23 -42.52 59.26 13.60
CA VAL A 23 -43.94 59.31 13.96
C VAL A 23 -44.79 59.04 12.71
N SER A 24 -45.68 58.05 12.81
CA SER A 24 -46.59 57.70 11.72
C SER A 24 -47.80 58.65 11.75
N GLY A 25 -47.75 59.72 10.96
CA GLY A 25 -48.83 60.70 10.82
C GLY A 25 -48.37 62.13 11.11
N GLU A 26 -49.30 63.08 11.00
CA GLU A 26 -49.09 64.47 11.38
C GLU A 26 -49.75 64.71 12.74
N GLU A 27 -48.93 64.68 13.79
CA GLU A 27 -49.37 64.91 15.16
C GLU A 27 -48.82 66.25 15.64
N VAL A 28 -49.72 67.13 16.08
CA VAL A 28 -49.39 68.48 16.51
C VAL A 28 -49.83 68.68 17.96
N LEU A 29 -48.94 69.20 18.79
CA LEU A 29 -49.17 69.50 20.20
C LEU A 29 -49.07 71.01 20.44
N PRO A 30 -50.17 71.71 20.76
CA PRO A 30 -50.16 73.13 21.04
C PRO A 30 -49.59 73.39 22.46
N THR A 31 -48.60 74.29 22.59
CA THR A 31 -47.96 74.61 23.87
C THR A 31 -47.40 76.04 23.90
N GLU A 32 -47.66 76.78 24.98
CA GLU A 32 -47.10 78.12 25.17
C GLU A 32 -45.59 78.10 25.48
N GLN A 33 -45.05 76.97 25.97
CA GLN A 33 -43.62 76.84 26.28
C GLN A 33 -42.74 76.91 25.02
N ALA A 34 -43.30 76.57 23.85
CA ALA A 34 -42.60 76.60 22.57
C ALA A 34 -42.44 78.02 22.00
N ASN A 35 -43.14 79.03 22.54
CA ASN A 35 -43.05 80.42 22.10
C ASN A 35 -41.65 81.03 22.27
N ASN A 36 -40.80 80.43 23.10
CA ASN A 36 -39.41 80.84 23.30
C ASN A 36 -38.47 80.39 22.17
N PHE A 37 -38.97 79.56 21.24
CA PHE A 37 -38.22 79.06 20.09
C PHE A 37 -38.74 79.69 18.81
N GLY A 38 -37.85 79.93 17.84
CA GLY A 38 -38.25 80.43 16.52
C GLY A 38 -39.04 79.37 15.73
N ASP A 39 -39.82 79.83 14.75
CA ASP A 39 -40.49 78.93 13.82
C ASP A 39 -39.47 78.03 13.10
N GLY A 40 -39.82 76.76 12.91
CA GLY A 40 -38.93 75.73 12.36
C GLY A 40 -37.82 75.21 13.31
N ALA A 41 -37.76 75.66 14.57
CA ALA A 41 -36.78 75.15 15.52
C ALA A 41 -37.04 73.69 15.90
N LEU A 42 -35.98 72.86 15.85
CA LEU A 42 -36.03 71.49 16.33
C LEU A 42 -35.88 71.46 17.84
N VAL A 43 -36.84 70.83 18.51
CA VAL A 43 -36.88 70.69 19.97
C VAL A 43 -37.08 69.24 20.37
N ILE A 44 -36.62 68.89 21.56
CA ILE A 44 -36.87 67.60 22.20
C ILE A 44 -37.85 67.84 23.35
N VAL A 45 -38.92 67.05 23.36
CA VAL A 45 -39.96 67.09 24.38
C VAL A 45 -40.15 65.71 24.96
N ASN A 46 -40.25 65.62 26.29
CA ASN A 46 -40.65 64.39 26.94
C ASN A 46 -42.17 64.38 27.04
N LEU A 47 -42.81 63.30 26.58
CA LEU A 47 -44.25 63.14 26.64
C LEU A 47 -44.62 62.13 27.73
N SER A 48 -45.64 62.44 28.51
CA SER A 48 -46.25 61.50 29.46
C SER A 48 -47.07 60.42 28.71
N GLY A 49 -47.50 59.38 29.42
CA GLY A 49 -48.37 58.33 28.85
C GLY A 49 -49.68 58.85 28.24
N ASN A 50 -50.11 60.07 28.61
CA ASN A 50 -51.29 60.75 28.08
C ASN A 50 -50.97 61.76 26.96
N ARG A 51 -49.77 61.68 26.35
CA ARG A 51 -49.29 62.59 25.28
C ARG A 51 -49.25 64.07 25.71
N GLN A 52 -49.07 64.32 27.00
CA GLN A 52 -48.86 65.67 27.53
C GLN A 52 -47.37 65.94 27.70
N ILE A 53 -46.93 67.15 27.38
CA ILE A 53 -45.53 67.57 27.55
C ILE A 53 -45.19 67.56 29.05
N GLN A 54 -44.16 66.81 29.41
CA GLN A 54 -43.65 66.68 30.76
C GLN A 54 -42.25 67.31 30.84
N GLY A 55 -42.08 68.26 31.77
CA GLY A 55 -40.80 68.99 31.94
C GLY A 55 -40.63 70.16 30.96
N THR A 56 -39.40 70.64 30.83
CA THR A 56 -39.02 71.78 29.97
C THR A 56 -38.67 71.33 28.56
N ILE A 57 -39.08 72.11 27.55
CA ILE A 57 -38.70 71.91 26.15
C ILE A 57 -37.21 72.25 25.98
N GLU A 58 -36.45 71.33 25.39
CA GLU A 58 -35.01 71.50 25.15
C GLU A 58 -34.71 71.70 23.66
N ALA A 59 -33.70 72.51 23.33
CA ALA A 59 -33.22 72.64 21.96
C ALA A 59 -32.58 71.32 21.47
N ALA A 60 -33.02 70.81 20.31
CA ALA A 60 -32.57 69.51 19.82
C ALA A 60 -31.18 69.56 19.16
N GLY A 61 -30.71 70.74 18.75
CA GLY A 61 -29.54 70.90 17.86
C GLY A 61 -28.28 70.17 18.35
N GLY A 62 -27.81 70.45 19.57
CA GLY A 62 -26.60 69.81 20.11
C GLY A 62 -26.74 68.29 20.27
N ARG A 63 -27.92 67.81 20.69
CA ARG A 63 -28.19 66.38 20.86
C ARG A 63 -28.27 65.65 19.53
N LEU A 64 -28.90 66.23 18.51
CA LEU A 64 -28.95 65.68 17.16
C LEU A 64 -27.56 65.64 16.51
N VAL A 65 -26.75 66.69 16.66
CA VAL A 65 -25.37 66.71 16.17
C VAL A 65 -24.56 65.58 16.82
N ASN A 66 -24.66 65.40 18.13
CA ASN A 66 -23.98 64.31 18.83
C ASN A 66 -24.44 62.93 18.36
N LEU A 67 -25.75 62.73 18.16
CA LEU A 67 -26.30 61.48 17.62
C LEU A 67 -25.75 61.20 16.21
N LEU A 68 -25.78 62.18 15.30
CA LEU A 68 -25.28 62.02 13.94
C LEU A 68 -23.77 61.74 13.92
N GLN A 69 -22.97 62.42 14.74
CA GLN A 69 -21.55 62.15 14.87
C GLN A 69 -21.28 60.72 15.39
N ASN A 70 -22.05 60.26 16.37
CA ASN A 70 -21.94 58.90 16.89
C ASN A 70 -22.35 57.84 15.86
N PHE A 71 -23.44 58.06 15.12
CA PHE A 71 -23.86 57.17 14.03
C PHE A 71 -22.80 57.10 12.92
N SER A 72 -22.19 58.23 12.56
CA SER A 72 -21.11 58.25 11.57
C SER A 72 -19.92 57.40 12.03
N ARG A 73 -19.49 57.54 13.29
CA ARG A 73 -18.38 56.75 13.86
C ARG A 73 -18.73 55.27 13.97
N LEU A 74 -19.97 54.94 14.33
CA LEU A 74 -20.41 53.56 14.43
C LEU A 74 -20.46 52.90 13.05
N LEU A 75 -20.95 53.61 12.03
CA LEU A 75 -20.98 53.13 10.65
C LEU A 75 -19.56 52.85 10.13
N GLU A 76 -18.61 53.75 10.40
CA GLU A 76 -17.20 53.57 10.03
C GLU A 76 -16.58 52.36 10.73
N LYS A 77 -16.78 52.22 12.05
CA LYS A 77 -16.33 51.03 12.79
C LYS A 77 -16.95 49.74 12.28
N SER A 78 -18.25 49.75 11.96
CA SER A 78 -18.94 48.58 11.41
C SER A 78 -18.36 48.15 10.07
N LYS A 79 -18.01 49.12 9.20
CA LYS A 79 -17.35 48.82 7.93
C LYS A 79 -15.97 48.22 8.14
N ASN A 80 -15.15 48.80 9.03
CA ASN A 80 -13.82 48.25 9.33
C ASN A 80 -13.92 46.81 9.87
N GLN A 81 -14.89 46.53 10.75
CA GLN A 81 -15.14 45.18 11.25
C GLN A 81 -15.57 44.21 10.15
N GLU A 82 -16.42 44.65 9.22
CA GLU A 82 -16.82 43.84 8.08
C GLU A 82 -15.61 43.51 7.17
N GLU A 83 -14.72 44.47 6.94
CA GLU A 83 -13.47 44.26 6.21
C GLU A 83 -12.52 43.28 6.93
N GLU A 84 -12.36 43.40 8.26
CA GLU A 84 -11.56 42.46 9.07
C GLU A 84 -12.14 41.05 9.02
N ILE A 85 -13.46 40.91 9.13
CA ILE A 85 -14.15 39.61 9.02
C ILE A 85 -13.91 39.00 7.63
N GLU A 86 -13.97 39.82 6.57
CA GLU A 86 -13.74 39.33 5.22
C GLU A 86 -12.29 38.87 5.02
N GLN A 87 -11.32 39.61 5.58
CA GLN A 87 -9.92 39.17 5.62
C GLN A 87 -9.74 37.85 6.38
N TRP A 88 -10.43 37.67 7.51
CA TRP A 88 -10.41 36.41 8.27
C TRP A 88 -11.05 35.25 7.52
N LYS A 89 -12.15 35.48 6.79
CA LYS A 89 -12.74 34.45 5.93
C LYS A 89 -11.79 34.02 4.82
N GLN A 90 -11.11 34.98 4.19
CA GLN A 90 -10.12 34.70 3.15
C GLN A 90 -8.96 33.87 3.70
N SER A 91 -8.42 34.25 4.88
CA SER A 91 -7.33 33.49 5.49
C SER A 91 -7.77 32.10 5.95
N LEU A 92 -8.98 31.95 6.49
CA LEU A 92 -9.55 30.64 6.84
C LEU A 92 -9.77 29.76 5.61
N THR A 93 -10.25 30.34 4.51
CA THR A 93 -10.41 29.63 3.23
C THR A 93 -9.07 29.12 2.73
N TYR A 94 -8.03 29.96 2.75
CA TYR A 94 -6.68 29.55 2.38
C TYR A 94 -6.14 28.44 3.29
N GLN A 95 -6.32 28.56 4.61
CA GLN A 95 -5.91 27.53 5.56
C GLN A 95 -6.63 26.20 5.32
N SER A 96 -7.93 26.22 5.04
CA SER A 96 -8.70 25.02 4.71
C SER A 96 -8.20 24.36 3.42
N GLN A 97 -7.89 25.15 2.38
CA GLN A 97 -7.33 24.62 1.13
C GLN A 97 -5.97 23.97 1.34
N GLU A 98 -5.09 24.60 2.13
CA GLU A 98 -3.77 24.07 2.44
C GLU A 98 -3.84 22.82 3.33
N LEU A 99 -4.80 22.75 4.26
CA LEU A 99 -5.06 21.53 5.04
C LEU A 99 -5.51 20.38 4.15
N ASN A 100 -6.49 20.60 3.26
CA ASN A 100 -6.94 19.57 2.32
C ASN A 100 -5.78 19.09 1.42
N ARG A 101 -4.91 20.01 0.98
CA ARG A 101 -3.72 19.65 0.21
C ARG A 101 -2.79 18.73 0.99
N ARG A 102 -2.52 19.05 2.26
CA ARG A 102 -1.66 18.22 3.12
C ARG A 102 -2.30 16.88 3.45
N GLU A 103 -3.62 16.84 3.64
CA GLU A 103 -4.37 15.61 3.85
C GLU A 103 -4.21 14.67 2.66
N MET A 104 -4.40 15.17 1.43
CA MET A 104 -4.16 14.39 0.21
C MET A 104 -2.71 13.90 0.10
N GLU A 105 -1.72 14.72 0.48
CA GLU A 105 -0.31 14.29 0.48
C GLU A 105 -0.05 13.16 1.49
N ILE A 106 -0.65 13.25 2.68
CA ILE A 106 -0.53 12.22 3.71
C ILE A 106 -1.21 10.92 3.26
N GLU A 107 -2.39 11.01 2.67
CA GLU A 107 -3.13 9.86 2.13
C GLU A 107 -2.30 9.15 1.05
N ALA A 108 -1.73 9.90 0.10
CA ALA A 108 -0.85 9.34 -0.93
C ALA A 108 0.40 8.65 -0.33
N ARG A 109 1.00 9.22 0.74
CA ARG A 109 2.12 8.58 1.44
C ARG A 109 1.71 7.31 2.19
N LEU A 110 0.49 7.27 2.74
CA LEU A 110 -0.05 6.07 3.39
C LEU A 110 -0.28 4.94 2.38
N GLU A 111 -0.83 5.25 1.21
CA GLU A 111 -0.99 4.28 0.12
C GLU A 111 0.37 3.71 -0.36
N GLN A 112 1.38 4.57 -0.47
CA GLN A 112 2.75 4.13 -0.78
C GLN A 112 3.31 3.21 0.31
N MET A 113 3.10 3.55 1.58
CA MET A 113 3.56 2.73 2.70
C MET A 113 2.87 1.36 2.72
N GLN A 114 1.56 1.30 2.47
CA GLN A 114 0.82 0.04 2.36
C GLN A 114 1.37 -0.83 1.23
N THR A 115 1.64 -0.25 0.06
CA THR A 115 2.23 -0.97 -1.07
C THR A 115 3.62 -1.54 -0.70
N MET A 116 4.45 -0.74 -0.03
CA MET A 116 5.77 -1.20 0.43
C MET A 116 5.67 -2.33 1.48
N GLU A 117 4.68 -2.29 2.37
CA GLU A 117 4.43 -3.36 3.34
C GLU A 117 4.00 -4.67 2.67
N GLU A 118 3.17 -4.59 1.63
CA GLU A 118 2.79 -5.75 0.81
C GLU A 118 3.99 -6.33 0.09
N ASP A 119 4.82 -5.49 -0.55
CA ASP A 119 6.03 -5.92 -1.24
C ASP A 119 7.03 -6.56 -0.28
N PHE A 120 7.23 -5.97 0.90
CA PHE A 120 8.08 -6.54 1.94
C PHE A 120 7.58 -7.91 2.39
N SER A 121 6.26 -8.04 2.58
CA SER A 121 5.63 -9.32 2.95
C SER A 121 5.84 -10.39 1.87
N ARG A 122 5.71 -10.02 0.59
CA ARG A 122 5.98 -10.92 -0.54
C ARG A 122 7.44 -11.35 -0.59
N ILE A 123 8.37 -10.41 -0.41
CA ILE A 123 9.81 -10.70 -0.40
C ILE A 123 10.15 -11.65 0.75
N GLU A 124 9.60 -11.43 1.94
CA GLU A 124 9.87 -12.30 3.08
C GLU A 124 9.31 -13.72 2.87
N GLN A 125 8.14 -13.86 2.25
CA GLN A 125 7.61 -15.16 1.83
C GLN A 125 8.56 -15.86 0.84
N GLN A 126 8.99 -15.16 -0.21
CA GLN A 126 9.95 -15.70 -1.19
C GLN A 126 11.27 -16.11 -0.53
N ARG A 127 11.78 -15.33 0.43
CA ARG A 127 13.01 -15.69 1.17
C ARG A 127 12.82 -16.96 1.98
N GLN A 128 11.65 -17.15 2.60
CA GLN A 128 11.34 -18.37 3.34
C GLN A 128 11.26 -19.58 2.42
N GLU A 129 10.61 -19.46 1.26
CA GLU A 129 10.53 -20.52 0.25
C GLU A 129 11.93 -20.90 -0.27
N ILE A 130 12.76 -19.91 -0.62
CA ILE A 130 14.15 -20.15 -1.06
C ILE A 130 14.94 -20.86 0.04
N LYS A 131 14.73 -20.49 1.31
CA LYS A 131 15.42 -21.13 2.43
C LYS A 131 14.99 -22.59 2.59
N GLN A 132 13.70 -22.89 2.45
CA GLN A 132 13.19 -24.26 2.48
C GLN A 132 13.75 -25.08 1.32
N GLN A 133 13.68 -24.58 0.09
CA GLN A 133 14.24 -25.24 -1.10
C GLN A 133 15.74 -25.52 -0.94
N ARG A 134 16.52 -24.59 -0.36
CA ARG A 134 17.94 -24.82 -0.09
C ARG A 134 18.17 -25.94 0.91
N GLN A 135 17.36 -26.03 1.96
CA GLN A 135 17.46 -27.12 2.94
C GLN A 135 17.13 -28.48 2.32
N GLU A 136 16.12 -28.55 1.46
CA GLU A 136 15.77 -29.76 0.70
C GLU A 136 16.86 -30.16 -0.30
N LEU A 137 17.46 -29.17 -0.98
CA LEU A 137 18.61 -29.42 -1.86
C LEU A 137 19.82 -29.95 -1.08
N GLU A 138 20.08 -29.41 0.11
CA GLU A 138 21.17 -29.88 0.95
C GLU A 138 20.94 -31.32 1.45
N SER A 139 19.70 -31.66 1.85
CA SER A 139 19.38 -33.03 2.29
C SER A 139 19.48 -34.03 1.15
N THR A 140 18.95 -33.70 -0.03
CA THR A 140 19.04 -34.56 -1.23
C THR A 140 20.49 -34.70 -1.72
N GLN A 141 21.30 -33.65 -1.65
CA GLN A 141 22.74 -33.74 -1.92
C GLN A 141 23.45 -34.66 -0.92
N ALA A 142 23.10 -34.61 0.37
CA ALA A 142 23.68 -35.51 1.36
C ALA A 142 23.27 -36.98 1.13
N GLU A 143 22.04 -37.23 0.71
CA GLU A 143 21.55 -38.58 0.37
C GLU A 143 22.23 -39.13 -0.89
N THR A 144 22.33 -38.34 -1.95
CA THR A 144 23.04 -38.73 -3.18
C THR A 144 24.53 -38.99 -2.92
N ALA A 145 25.17 -38.20 -2.07
CA ALA A 145 26.55 -38.45 -1.66
C ALA A 145 26.71 -39.81 -0.95
N LYS A 146 25.78 -40.18 -0.05
CA LYS A 146 25.79 -41.49 0.61
C LYS A 146 25.59 -42.64 -0.39
N LEU A 147 24.61 -42.51 -1.29
CA LEU A 147 24.36 -43.52 -2.33
C LEU A 147 25.57 -43.71 -3.25
N ASN A 148 26.23 -42.63 -3.64
CA ASN A 148 27.45 -42.70 -4.44
C ASN A 148 28.59 -43.42 -3.68
N GLN A 149 28.76 -43.17 -2.39
CA GLN A 149 29.74 -43.91 -1.57
C GLN A 149 29.41 -45.41 -1.48
N GLU A 150 28.13 -45.77 -1.34
CA GLU A 150 27.70 -47.17 -1.33
C GLU A 150 27.93 -47.85 -2.68
N LEU A 151 27.66 -47.16 -3.80
CA LEU A 151 27.93 -47.65 -5.15
C LEU A 151 29.43 -47.86 -5.36
N GLU A 152 30.26 -46.91 -4.93
CA GLU A 152 31.72 -47.03 -5.07
C GLU A 152 32.25 -48.21 -4.24
N ARG A 153 31.71 -48.43 -3.05
CA ARG A 153 32.03 -49.61 -2.23
C ARG A 153 31.63 -50.91 -2.92
N LYS A 154 30.39 -51.01 -3.42
CA LYS A 154 29.92 -52.20 -4.15
C LYS A 154 30.73 -52.44 -5.44
N SER A 155 31.12 -51.38 -6.14
CA SER A 155 31.98 -51.48 -7.32
C SER A 155 33.33 -52.09 -6.97
N LYS A 156 33.97 -51.64 -5.89
CA LYS A 156 35.24 -52.20 -5.39
C LYS A 156 35.09 -53.66 -4.96
N GLU A 157 33.99 -54.01 -4.29
CA GLU A 157 33.69 -55.39 -3.90
C GLU A 157 33.51 -56.30 -5.13
N LEU A 158 32.80 -55.83 -6.17
CA LEU A 158 32.63 -56.56 -7.43
C LEU A 158 33.95 -56.72 -8.17
N GLU A 159 34.77 -55.67 -8.24
CA GLU A 159 36.09 -55.73 -8.89
C GLU A 159 36.99 -56.76 -8.20
N GLY A 160 37.02 -56.78 -6.86
CA GLY A 160 37.73 -57.82 -6.11
C GLY A 160 37.18 -59.23 -6.35
N ALA A 161 35.86 -59.40 -6.44
CA ALA A 161 35.26 -60.69 -6.79
C ALA A 161 35.60 -61.15 -8.21
N TRP A 162 35.67 -60.21 -9.17
CA TRP A 162 36.10 -60.47 -10.55
C TRP A 162 37.57 -60.90 -10.62
N GLU A 163 38.46 -60.24 -9.88
CA GLU A 163 39.87 -60.63 -9.79
C GLU A 163 40.03 -62.05 -9.21
N GLN A 164 39.29 -62.37 -8.15
CA GLN A 164 39.29 -63.72 -7.57
C GLN A 164 38.80 -64.76 -8.56
N LEU A 165 37.71 -64.50 -9.29
CA LEU A 165 37.15 -65.40 -10.29
C LEU A 165 38.12 -65.61 -11.46
N ARG A 166 38.77 -64.53 -11.93
CA ARG A 166 39.83 -64.62 -12.96
C ARG A 166 41.02 -65.44 -12.47
N GLY A 167 41.44 -65.25 -11.21
CA GLY A 167 42.49 -66.05 -10.59
C GLY A 167 42.12 -67.52 -10.46
N GLN A 168 40.87 -67.83 -10.13
CA GLN A 168 40.36 -69.21 -10.11
C GLN A 168 40.31 -69.81 -11.52
N GLN A 169 39.88 -69.06 -12.54
CA GLN A 169 39.92 -69.51 -13.94
C GLN A 169 41.35 -69.83 -14.38
N LEU A 170 42.33 -68.95 -14.11
CA LEU A 170 43.73 -69.18 -14.42
C LEU A 170 44.27 -70.44 -13.72
N ARG A 171 44.00 -70.63 -12.43
CA ARG A 171 44.39 -71.84 -11.68
C ARG A 171 43.74 -73.11 -12.21
N LEU A 172 42.45 -73.06 -12.57
CA LEU A 172 41.78 -74.18 -13.21
C LEU A 172 42.40 -74.48 -14.57
N GLN A 173 42.79 -73.45 -15.33
CA GLN A 173 43.49 -73.62 -16.60
C GLN A 173 44.87 -74.26 -16.40
N GLU A 174 45.63 -73.82 -15.40
CA GLU A 174 46.91 -74.40 -15.00
C GLU A 174 46.75 -75.86 -14.56
N GLN A 175 45.77 -76.17 -13.72
CA GLN A 175 45.46 -77.55 -13.29
C GLN A 175 44.96 -78.44 -14.43
N VAL A 176 44.22 -77.90 -15.39
CA VAL A 176 43.81 -78.63 -16.60
C VAL A 176 45.04 -78.86 -17.50
N SER A 177 45.96 -77.90 -17.60
CA SER A 177 47.21 -78.08 -18.36
C SER A 177 48.23 -79.00 -17.66
N GLU A 178 48.32 -78.98 -16.34
CA GLU A 178 49.17 -79.88 -15.54
C GLU A 178 48.55 -81.29 -15.43
N GLY A 179 47.22 -81.38 -15.34
CA GLY A 179 46.43 -82.60 -15.39
C GLY A 179 46.47 -83.33 -16.75
N GLN A 180 46.99 -82.71 -17.81
CA GLN A 180 47.38 -83.43 -19.03
C GLN A 180 48.54 -84.40 -18.80
N TYR A 181 49.26 -84.30 -17.68
CA TYR A 181 50.38 -85.18 -17.32
C TYR A 181 50.12 -86.08 -16.10
N SER A 182 48.96 -86.00 -15.43
CA SER A 182 48.54 -86.99 -14.42
C SER A 182 47.06 -87.39 -14.52
N ALA A 183 46.82 -88.47 -15.26
CA ALA A 183 45.70 -89.42 -15.17
C ALA A 183 44.26 -88.91 -14.86
N GLY A 184 43.42 -88.85 -15.91
CA GLY A 184 42.10 -89.52 -15.89
C GLY A 184 40.83 -88.68 -15.78
N LEU A 185 40.42 -88.00 -16.86
CA LEU A 185 38.99 -87.78 -17.17
C LEU A 185 38.64 -88.67 -18.36
N ASP A 186 37.77 -89.66 -18.16
CA ASP A 186 37.26 -90.48 -19.26
C ASP A 186 36.42 -89.60 -20.21
N ALA A 187 36.53 -89.85 -21.52
CA ALA A 187 35.95 -89.01 -22.57
C ALA A 187 34.42 -88.84 -22.44
N GLN A 188 33.74 -89.75 -21.75
CA GLN A 188 32.30 -89.65 -21.46
C GLN A 188 31.97 -88.63 -20.35
N GLN A 189 32.83 -88.46 -19.35
CA GLN A 189 32.60 -87.53 -18.24
C GLN A 189 32.80 -86.07 -18.68
N ALA A 190 33.76 -85.82 -19.58
CA ALA A 190 33.94 -84.53 -20.22
C ALA A 190 32.70 -84.10 -21.03
N GLY A 191 32.01 -85.04 -21.68
CA GLY A 191 30.79 -84.79 -22.44
C GLY A 191 29.59 -84.36 -21.57
N VAL A 192 29.43 -84.97 -20.39
CA VAL A 192 28.36 -84.60 -19.44
C VAL A 192 28.61 -83.22 -18.84
N ILE A 193 29.88 -82.89 -18.56
CA ILE A 193 30.26 -81.56 -18.06
C ILE A 193 29.98 -80.48 -19.13
N GLN A 194 30.26 -80.74 -20.41
CA GLN A 194 29.90 -79.81 -21.49
C GLN A 194 28.38 -79.59 -21.62
N GLN A 195 27.57 -80.63 -21.45
CA GLN A 195 26.10 -80.49 -21.50
C GLN A 195 25.55 -79.67 -20.33
N LEU A 196 26.12 -79.82 -19.12
CA LEU A 196 25.75 -79.03 -17.96
C LEU A 196 26.20 -77.57 -18.06
N LEU A 197 27.37 -77.32 -18.66
CA LEU A 197 27.87 -75.97 -18.98
C LEU A 197 26.99 -75.26 -20.00
N ASN A 198 26.57 -75.96 -21.06
CA ASN A 198 25.63 -75.40 -22.03
C ASN A 198 24.28 -75.05 -21.38
N ARG A 199 23.82 -75.86 -20.41
CA ARG A 199 22.58 -75.60 -19.66
C ARG A 199 22.69 -74.41 -18.70
N LEU A 200 23.88 -74.15 -18.14
CA LEU A 200 24.15 -72.99 -17.28
C LEU A 200 24.41 -71.71 -18.08
N SER A 201 25.00 -71.81 -19.28
CA SER A 201 25.22 -70.66 -20.18
C SER A 201 23.90 -70.04 -20.68
N GLY A 202 22.83 -70.82 -20.78
CA GLY A 202 21.48 -70.32 -21.05
C GLY A 202 20.89 -69.45 -19.92
N GLY A 203 21.50 -69.41 -18.73
CA GLY A 203 21.10 -68.50 -17.65
C GLY A 203 21.71 -67.10 -17.75
N VAL A 204 22.79 -66.93 -18.52
CA VAL A 204 23.52 -65.66 -18.68
C VAL A 204 22.75 -64.66 -19.57
N GLU A 205 21.79 -65.12 -20.37
CA GLU A 205 20.88 -64.28 -21.17
C GLU A 205 20.06 -63.29 -20.31
N SER A 206 19.88 -63.58 -19.02
CA SER A 206 19.15 -62.71 -18.06
C SER A 206 19.83 -61.37 -17.75
N THR A 207 21.11 -61.21 -18.07
CA THR A 207 21.79 -59.90 -17.94
C THR A 207 21.67 -59.04 -19.19
N GLN A 208 21.48 -59.64 -20.37
CA GLN A 208 21.22 -58.89 -21.60
C GLN A 208 19.84 -58.21 -21.59
N SER A 209 18.82 -58.83 -20.99
CA SER A 209 17.49 -58.25 -20.82
C SER A 209 17.43 -57.04 -19.88
N VAL A 210 18.50 -56.77 -19.11
CA VAL A 210 18.56 -55.62 -18.20
C VAL A 210 19.07 -54.36 -18.90
N TRP A 211 19.82 -54.48 -20.00
CA TRP A 211 20.39 -53.33 -20.70
C TRP A 211 19.38 -52.54 -21.52
N GLU A 212 18.33 -53.19 -22.01
CA GLU A 212 17.29 -52.54 -22.81
C GLU A 212 16.39 -51.61 -21.98
N PRO A 213 15.90 -52.00 -20.78
CA PRO A 213 15.25 -51.07 -19.85
C PRO A 213 16.16 -49.94 -19.37
N LEU A 214 17.47 -50.20 -19.22
CA LEU A 214 18.44 -49.22 -18.72
C LEU A 214 18.75 -48.16 -19.78
N ASN A 215 18.84 -48.54 -21.06
CA ASN A 215 18.92 -47.59 -22.17
C ASN A 215 17.64 -46.78 -22.34
N GLN A 216 16.46 -47.38 -22.18
CA GLN A 216 15.19 -46.64 -22.19
C GLN A 216 15.10 -45.63 -21.04
N ALA A 217 15.55 -46.00 -19.84
CA ALA A 217 15.60 -45.08 -18.70
C ALA A 217 16.57 -43.92 -18.96
N LEU A 218 17.73 -44.19 -19.57
CA LEU A 218 18.70 -43.15 -19.98
C LEU A 218 18.12 -42.21 -21.05
N GLU A 219 17.38 -42.72 -22.03
CA GLU A 219 16.70 -41.89 -23.03
C GLU A 219 15.64 -40.99 -22.41
N VAL A 220 14.84 -41.49 -21.46
CA VAL A 220 13.85 -40.68 -20.73
C VAL A 220 14.54 -39.59 -19.91
N VAL A 221 15.65 -39.89 -19.24
CA VAL A 221 16.42 -38.90 -18.47
C VAL A 221 17.02 -37.83 -19.38
N ASN A 222 17.53 -38.19 -20.56
CA ASN A 222 18.04 -37.23 -21.53
C ASN A 222 16.93 -36.33 -22.10
N TYR A 223 15.73 -36.88 -22.31
CA TYR A 223 14.56 -36.09 -22.71
C TYR A 223 14.14 -35.10 -21.61
N GLN A 224 14.15 -35.52 -20.34
CA GLN A 224 13.83 -34.62 -19.23
C GLN A 224 14.88 -33.49 -19.09
N HIS A 225 16.17 -33.79 -19.35
CA HIS A 225 17.22 -32.77 -19.38
C HIS A 225 17.00 -31.73 -20.49
N SER A 226 16.61 -32.12 -21.70
CA SER A 226 16.38 -31.18 -22.79
C SER A 226 15.16 -30.27 -22.55
N VAL A 227 14.12 -30.79 -21.89
CA VAL A 227 12.95 -30.00 -21.45
C VAL A 227 13.38 -28.97 -20.41
N LEU A 228 14.20 -29.36 -19.43
CA LEU A 228 14.73 -28.44 -18.41
C LEU A 228 15.61 -27.35 -19.03
N ASP A 229 16.49 -27.69 -19.98
CA ASP A 229 17.30 -26.69 -20.69
C ASP A 229 16.44 -25.69 -21.45
N THR A 230 15.35 -26.14 -22.08
CA THR A 230 14.42 -25.27 -22.79
C THR A 230 13.71 -24.30 -21.85
N HIS A 231 13.24 -24.79 -20.69
CA HIS A 231 12.63 -23.94 -19.67
C HIS A 231 13.63 -22.95 -19.07
N TRP A 232 14.90 -23.36 -18.91
CA TRP A 232 15.97 -22.48 -18.44
C TRP A 232 16.18 -21.33 -19.44
N GLN A 233 16.28 -21.63 -20.74
CA GLN A 233 16.42 -20.62 -21.79
C GLN A 233 15.27 -19.61 -21.79
N GLN A 234 14.02 -20.09 -21.71
CA GLN A 234 12.83 -19.22 -21.64
C GLN A 234 12.86 -18.29 -20.42
N LEU A 235 13.24 -18.81 -19.25
CA LEU A 235 13.33 -18.01 -18.03
C LEU A 235 14.42 -16.93 -18.14
N ASN A 236 15.53 -17.24 -18.82
CA ASN A 236 16.61 -16.29 -19.02
C ASN A 236 16.23 -15.17 -20.01
N GLU A 237 15.49 -15.51 -21.06
CA GLU A 237 14.92 -14.53 -21.99
C GLU A 237 13.93 -13.60 -21.27
N GLN A 238 13.06 -14.14 -20.42
CA GLN A 238 12.12 -13.34 -19.62
C GLN A 238 12.85 -12.40 -18.66
N ARG A 239 13.93 -12.86 -18.00
CA ARG A 239 14.77 -12.01 -17.15
C ARG A 239 15.43 -10.88 -17.93
N LEU A 240 15.95 -11.16 -19.13
CA LEU A 240 16.54 -10.15 -20.02
C LEU A 240 15.53 -9.10 -20.49
N LEU A 241 14.29 -9.51 -20.77
CA LEU A 241 13.21 -8.59 -21.14
C LEU A 241 12.77 -7.73 -19.96
N ALA A 242 12.67 -8.30 -18.75
CA ALA A 242 12.36 -7.55 -17.54
C ALA A 242 13.44 -6.49 -17.23
N GLN A 243 14.72 -6.85 -17.34
CA GLN A 243 15.83 -5.91 -17.13
C GLN A 243 15.85 -4.76 -18.16
N LYS A 244 15.45 -5.01 -19.41
CA LYS A 244 15.34 -3.95 -20.42
C LYS A 244 14.18 -2.99 -20.12
N LEU A 245 13.05 -3.51 -19.65
CA LEU A 245 11.91 -2.69 -19.25
C LEU A 245 12.21 -1.86 -18.00
N GLU A 246 12.99 -2.38 -17.06
CA GLU A 246 13.47 -1.60 -15.91
C GLU A 246 14.44 -0.49 -16.33
N ALA A 247 15.32 -0.74 -17.31
CA ALA A 247 16.26 0.27 -17.82
C ALA A 247 15.64 1.37 -18.69
N ASP A 248 14.49 1.11 -19.34
CA ASP A 248 13.75 2.11 -20.13
C ASP A 248 12.82 3.00 -19.26
N VAL A 249 12.66 2.66 -17.97
CA VAL A 249 11.79 3.36 -17.00
C VAL A 249 12.58 4.33 -16.08
N GLU A 250 13.92 4.25 -16.07
CA GLU A 250 14.83 5.27 -15.46
C GLU A 250 15.22 6.39 -16.44
#